data_AF-A0A961JK08-F1
#
_entry.id   AF-A0A961JK08-F1
#
_cell.length_a   1.000
_cell.length_b   1.000
_cell.length_c   1.000
_cell.angle_alpha   90.00
_cell.angle_beta   90.00
_cell.angle_gamma   90.00
#
_symmetry.space_group_name_H-M   'P 1'
#
loop_
_entity.id
_entity.type
_entity.pdbx_description
1 polymer ?
#
loop_
_entity_poly.entity_id
_entity_poly.type
_entity_poly.pdbx_seq_one_letter_code
_entity_poly.pdbx_strand_id
1 'polypeptide(L)'
;MSRLISMFDIPVIQNNLRGLYVEAMVAGNLSAKWKSVGSDWRAWDLQHEDGTRLEVKQSAAHQSWSEKIGGVASARFRIEASKQPWDGTRYIAGGGRMANIYVFAWHDGLAKKPDHRVPEQWVFYVVSEAKLPHQKSIGLSPLRKIVQPISASNLDDAVEAIRKKGV
;
A
#
# COMPACT_ATOMS: atom_id res chain seq x y z
N MET A 1 4.84 28.23 11.22
CA MET A 1 4.22 27.34 10.22
C MET A 1 5.22 26.73 9.22
N SER A 2 6.14 27.52 8.61
CA SER A 2 7.04 26.99 7.56
C SER A 2 7.94 25.83 8.01
N ARG A 3 8.50 25.89 9.23
CA ARG A 3 9.35 24.80 9.79
C ARG A 3 8.59 23.48 10.00
N LEU A 4 7.29 23.56 10.33
CA LEU A 4 6.45 22.37 10.50
C LEU A 4 6.16 21.73 9.14
N ILE A 5 5.71 22.53 8.17
CA ILE A 5 5.41 22.06 6.82
C ILE A 5 6.66 21.44 6.18
N SER A 6 7.83 22.07 6.30
CA SER A 6 9.08 21.55 5.73
C SER A 6 9.53 20.20 6.29
N MET A 7 9.02 19.77 7.45
CA MET A 7 9.33 18.43 7.99
C MET A 7 8.56 17.32 7.28
N PHE A 8 7.36 17.62 6.77
CA PHE A 8 6.46 16.64 6.15
C PHE A 8 6.37 16.80 4.64
N ASP A 9 6.58 18.02 4.13
CA ASP A 9 6.57 18.36 2.71
C ASP A 9 7.94 18.14 2.07
N ILE A 10 8.41 16.89 2.14
CA ILE A 10 9.69 16.46 1.59
C ILE A 10 9.46 15.46 0.45
N PRO A 11 10.14 15.58 -0.71
CA PRO A 11 9.93 14.66 -1.84
C PRO A 11 10.20 13.19 -1.48
N VAL A 12 11.25 12.93 -0.71
CA VAL A 12 11.60 11.57 -0.25
C VAL A 12 11.15 11.39 1.18
N ILE A 13 9.92 10.90 1.34
CA ILE A 13 9.28 10.71 2.65
C ILE A 13 10.00 9.61 3.47
N GLN A 14 10.22 9.91 4.76
CA GLN A 14 10.81 8.98 5.72
C GLN A 14 10.02 7.67 5.84
N ASN A 15 10.72 6.56 6.07
CA ASN A 15 10.11 5.23 6.06
C ASN A 15 8.96 5.04 7.05
N ASN A 16 9.04 5.67 8.22
CA ASN A 16 7.99 5.64 9.26
C ASN A 16 6.72 6.43 8.88
N LEU A 17 6.82 7.44 8.00
CA LEU A 17 5.68 8.25 7.55
C LEU A 17 5.15 7.83 6.18
N ARG A 18 5.98 7.18 5.36
CA ARG A 18 5.63 6.83 3.98
C ARG A 18 4.46 5.85 3.88
N GLY A 19 4.30 4.95 4.85
CA GLY A 19 3.13 4.05 4.92
C GLY A 19 1.82 4.84 4.90
N LEU A 20 1.64 5.68 5.94
CA LEU A 20 0.47 6.54 6.09
C LEU A 20 0.23 7.46 4.87
N TYR A 21 1.30 8.01 4.30
CA TYR A 21 1.18 8.85 3.11
C TYR A 21 0.64 8.07 1.90
N VAL A 22 1.15 6.85 1.67
CA VAL A 22 0.73 6.02 0.53
C VAL A 22 -0.68 5.46 0.75
N GLU A 23 -1.06 5.14 1.99
CA GLU A 23 -2.45 4.80 2.33
C GLU A 23 -3.41 5.94 1.96
N ALA A 24 -3.09 7.18 2.33
CA ALA A 24 -3.88 8.36 1.98
C ALA A 24 -3.89 8.62 0.47
N MET A 25 -2.76 8.43 -0.22
CA MET A 25 -2.69 8.52 -1.69
C MET A 25 -3.61 7.50 -2.36
N VAL A 26 -3.55 6.24 -1.93
CA VAL A 26 -4.43 5.18 -2.45
C VAL A 26 -5.88 5.56 -2.20
N ALA A 27 -6.25 5.94 -0.97
CA ALA A 27 -7.61 6.37 -0.65
C ALA A 27 -8.10 7.53 -1.54
N GLY A 28 -7.26 8.53 -1.78
CA GLY A 28 -7.57 9.67 -2.64
C GLY A 28 -7.69 9.34 -4.13
N ASN A 29 -7.21 8.17 -4.56
CA ASN A 29 -7.36 7.66 -5.93
C ASN A 29 -8.51 6.64 -6.07
N LEU A 30 -9.23 6.33 -4.98
CA LEU A 30 -10.41 5.48 -5.00
C LEU A 30 -11.68 6.33 -4.89
N SER A 31 -12.82 5.74 -5.26
CA SER A 31 -14.12 6.38 -5.05
C SER A 31 -14.39 6.66 -3.57
N ALA A 32 -15.21 7.68 -3.27
CA ALA A 32 -15.56 8.08 -1.90
C ALA A 32 -16.27 7.00 -1.06
N LYS A 33 -16.61 5.86 -1.66
CA LYS A 33 -17.16 4.69 -0.97
C LYS A 33 -16.11 3.95 -0.14
N TRP A 34 -14.84 4.12 -0.46
CA TRP A 34 -13.71 3.61 0.32
C TRP A 34 -13.35 4.62 1.40
N LYS A 35 -13.37 4.19 2.66
CA LYS A 35 -13.04 5.01 3.83
C LYS A 35 -11.77 4.52 4.48
N SER A 36 -10.91 5.45 4.88
CA SER A 36 -9.75 5.14 5.72
C SER A 36 -10.19 4.77 7.14
N VAL A 37 -9.73 3.62 7.62
CA VAL A 37 -10.04 3.07 8.94
C VAL A 37 -8.80 2.53 9.67
N GLY A 38 -7.63 2.54 9.01
CA GLY A 38 -6.37 2.02 9.57
C GLY A 38 -5.81 2.79 10.77
N SER A 39 -6.21 4.06 10.97
CA SER A 39 -5.70 4.91 12.05
C SER A 39 -5.96 4.38 13.47
N ASP A 40 -6.93 3.47 13.63
CA ASP A 40 -7.27 2.84 14.91
C ASP A 40 -6.57 1.48 15.10
N TRP A 41 -5.39 1.31 14.50
CA TRP A 41 -4.60 0.07 14.53
C TRP A 41 -5.29 -1.14 13.89
N ARG A 42 -6.27 -0.89 13.02
CA ARG A 42 -6.97 -1.97 12.33
C ARG A 42 -6.00 -2.78 11.47
N ALA A 43 -6.30 -4.06 11.32
CA ALA A 43 -5.53 -4.96 10.47
C ALA A 43 -5.77 -4.78 8.96
N TRP A 44 -6.46 -3.70 8.57
CA TRP A 44 -6.68 -3.24 7.20
C TRP A 44 -6.77 -1.71 7.16
N ASP A 45 -6.37 -1.11 6.05
CA ASP A 45 -6.24 0.34 5.92
C ASP A 45 -7.54 1.01 5.47
N LEU A 46 -8.21 0.44 4.46
CA LEU A 46 -9.43 0.98 3.86
C LEU A 46 -10.59 -0.01 3.95
N GLN A 47 -11.81 0.52 4.08
CA GLN A 47 -13.05 -0.26 4.07
C GLN A 47 -14.08 0.39 3.16
N HIS A 48 -14.65 -0.41 2.25
CA HIS A 48 -15.75 -0.01 1.38
C HIS A 48 -17.08 -0.04 2.14
N GLU A 49 -18.10 0.67 1.64
CA GLU A 49 -19.45 0.75 2.25
C GLU A 49 -20.15 -0.61 2.40
N ASP A 50 -19.82 -1.58 1.55
CA ASP A 50 -20.32 -2.96 1.62
C ASP A 50 -19.53 -3.86 2.58
N GLY A 51 -18.53 -3.30 3.27
CA GLY A 51 -17.70 -4.00 4.23
C GLY A 51 -16.45 -4.64 3.64
N THR A 52 -16.20 -4.59 2.33
CA THR A 52 -14.95 -5.07 1.71
C THR A 52 -13.76 -4.33 2.29
N ARG A 53 -12.69 -5.07 2.62
CA ARG A 53 -11.50 -4.54 3.30
C ARG A 53 -10.30 -4.55 2.37
N LEU A 54 -9.49 -3.50 2.43
CA LEU A 54 -8.30 -3.33 1.59
C LEU A 54 -7.09 -2.96 2.45
N GLU A 55 -5.96 -3.64 2.18
CA GLU A 55 -4.66 -3.38 2.78
C GLU A 55 -3.72 -2.75 1.75
N VAL A 56 -3.01 -1.70 2.12
CA VAL A 56 -1.98 -1.05 1.34
C VAL A 56 -0.60 -1.50 1.82
N LYS A 57 0.27 -1.84 0.87
CA LYS A 57 1.67 -2.15 1.14
C LYS A 57 2.55 -1.31 0.24
N GLN A 58 3.50 -0.59 0.83
CA GLN A 58 4.44 0.23 0.07
C GLN A 58 5.87 -0.28 0.16
N SER A 59 6.64 0.02 -0.89
CA SER A 59 8.10 -0.07 -0.91
C SER A 59 8.62 1.03 -1.84
N ALA A 60 9.81 1.56 -1.56
CA ALA A 60 10.44 2.57 -2.40
C ALA A 60 11.92 2.26 -2.64
N ALA A 61 12.38 2.45 -3.87
CA ALA A 61 13.78 2.31 -4.27
C ALA A 61 14.71 3.27 -3.51
N HIS A 62 14.28 4.53 -3.40
CA HIS A 62 15.02 5.60 -2.73
C HIS A 62 14.60 5.70 -1.26
N GLN A 63 15.59 5.75 -0.37
CA GLN A 63 15.37 5.89 1.07
C GLN A 63 15.88 7.24 1.55
N SER A 64 15.15 7.84 2.51
CA SER A 64 15.48 9.18 3.04
C SER A 64 16.82 9.26 3.78
N TRP A 65 17.43 8.10 4.10
CA TRP A 65 18.69 7.98 4.84
C TRP A 65 19.85 7.47 3.98
N SER A 66 19.61 7.10 2.71
CA SER A 66 20.67 6.59 1.83
C SER A 66 21.27 7.73 1.01
N GLU A 67 22.35 8.35 1.49
CA GLU A 67 23.10 9.38 0.75
C GLU A 67 23.88 8.82 -0.46
N LYS A 68 23.97 7.49 -0.61
CA LYS A 68 24.69 6.86 -1.73
C LYS A 68 23.75 6.52 -2.89
N ILE A 69 23.91 7.27 -3.98
CA ILE A 69 23.60 6.89 -5.35
C ILE A 69 24.17 5.48 -5.58
N GLY A 70 23.32 4.44 -5.54
CA GLY A 70 23.75 3.06 -5.78
C GLY A 70 23.05 1.98 -4.94
N GLY A 71 22.38 2.33 -3.85
CA GLY A 71 21.60 1.38 -3.05
C GLY A 71 20.13 1.34 -3.42
N VAL A 72 19.77 1.13 -4.70
CA VAL A 72 18.36 0.97 -5.07
C VAL A 72 17.82 -0.28 -4.38
N ALA A 73 16.95 -0.09 -3.39
CA ALA A 73 16.33 -1.21 -2.71
C ALA A 73 15.47 -2.00 -3.70
N SER A 74 15.52 -3.32 -3.66
CA SER A 74 14.52 -4.14 -4.37
C SER A 74 13.18 -4.05 -3.64
N ALA A 75 12.07 -3.99 -4.38
CA ALA A 75 10.77 -3.95 -3.73
C ALA A 75 10.54 -5.20 -2.88
N ARG A 76 10.12 -4.98 -1.64
CA ARG A 76 9.76 -6.06 -0.71
C ARG A 76 8.59 -5.61 0.17
N PHE A 77 7.52 -6.39 0.12
CA PHE A 77 6.28 -6.11 0.83
C PHE A 77 6.03 -7.18 1.88
N ARG A 78 5.71 -6.80 3.12
CA ARG A 78 5.27 -7.77 4.13
C ARG A 78 3.83 -8.20 3.83
N ILE A 79 3.61 -9.52 3.85
CA ILE A 79 2.30 -10.16 3.64
C ILE A 79 2.04 -11.27 4.66
N GLU A 80 2.76 -11.24 5.78
CA GLU A 80 2.56 -12.18 6.88
C GLU A 80 1.13 -12.06 7.42
N ALA A 81 0.48 -13.20 7.66
CA ALA A 81 -0.79 -13.23 8.36
C ALA A 81 -0.61 -12.74 9.80
N SER A 82 -1.51 -11.86 10.27
CA SER A 82 -1.47 -11.41 11.66
C SER A 82 -1.89 -12.54 12.59
N LYS A 83 -1.17 -12.73 13.70
CA LYS A 83 -1.55 -13.69 14.74
C LYS A 83 -2.66 -13.15 15.65
N GLN A 84 -2.74 -11.84 15.79
CA GLN A 84 -3.69 -11.14 16.65
C GLN A 84 -4.18 -9.87 15.92
N PRO A 85 -5.03 -10.03 14.90
CA PRO A 85 -5.56 -8.91 14.15
C PRO A 85 -6.51 -8.10 15.05
N TRP A 86 -6.47 -6.78 14.95
CA TRP A 86 -7.39 -5.87 15.63
C TRP A 86 -8.41 -5.31 14.63
N ASP A 87 -9.69 -5.25 15.01
CA ASP A 87 -10.77 -4.73 14.15
C ASP A 87 -11.17 -3.28 14.45
N GLY A 88 -10.51 -2.64 15.42
CA GLY A 88 -10.87 -1.33 15.96
C GLY A 88 -11.56 -1.42 17.32
N THR A 89 -12.09 -2.58 17.69
CA THR A 89 -12.84 -2.82 18.93
C THR A 89 -12.31 -4.01 19.74
N ARG A 90 -11.88 -5.07 19.07
CA ARG A 90 -11.37 -6.30 19.69
C ARG A 90 -10.34 -7.00 18.83
N TYR A 91 -9.60 -7.92 19.45
CA TYR A 91 -8.78 -8.87 18.72
C TYR A 91 -9.65 -9.94 18.06
N ILE A 92 -9.36 -10.25 16.81
CA ILE A 92 -10.03 -11.29 16.02
C ILE A 92 -9.36 -12.64 16.32
N ALA A 93 -10.16 -13.65 16.68
CA ALA A 93 -9.68 -15.00 16.91
C ALA A 93 -9.22 -15.68 15.61
N GLY A 94 -8.23 -16.57 15.70
CA GLY A 94 -7.75 -17.38 14.58
C GLY A 94 -6.65 -16.75 13.72
N GLY A 95 -6.43 -15.43 13.84
CA GLY A 95 -5.43 -14.75 13.03
C GLY A 95 -5.77 -14.75 11.53
N GLY A 96 -4.81 -14.37 10.70
CA GLY A 96 -4.96 -14.36 9.25
C GLY A 96 -4.68 -13.00 8.61
N ARG A 97 -4.90 -12.94 7.31
CA ARG A 97 -5.01 -11.70 6.55
C ARG A 97 -6.44 -11.22 6.62
N MET A 98 -6.63 -10.01 7.11
CA MET A 98 -7.98 -9.48 7.36
C MET A 98 -8.53 -8.67 6.20
N ALA A 99 -7.71 -8.35 5.20
CA ALA A 99 -8.14 -7.65 4.00
C ALA A 99 -8.50 -8.62 2.87
N ASN A 100 -9.52 -8.24 2.09
CA ASN A 100 -9.95 -8.93 0.89
C ASN A 100 -9.05 -8.59 -0.30
N ILE A 101 -8.59 -7.34 -0.36
CA ILE A 101 -7.81 -6.78 -1.46
C ILE A 101 -6.49 -6.23 -0.91
N TYR A 102 -5.40 -6.47 -1.63
CA TYR A 102 -4.08 -5.92 -1.34
C TYR A 102 -3.64 -5.02 -2.49
N VAL A 103 -3.29 -3.77 -2.17
CA VAL A 103 -2.68 -2.81 -3.09
C VAL A 103 -1.20 -2.69 -2.74
N PHE A 104 -0.33 -3.19 -3.62
CA PHE A 104 1.11 -3.01 -3.49
C PHE A 104 1.56 -1.80 -4.31
N ALA A 105 2.04 -0.76 -3.66
CA ALA A 105 2.57 0.45 -4.26
C ALA A 105 4.10 0.42 -4.28
N TRP A 106 4.69 0.48 -5.47
CA TRP A 106 6.13 0.49 -5.70
C TRP A 106 6.58 1.82 -6.29
N HIS A 107 7.44 2.54 -5.57
CA HIS A 107 8.17 3.68 -6.13
C HIS A 107 9.50 3.17 -6.69
N ASP A 108 9.59 3.07 -8.01
CA ASP A 108 10.71 2.40 -8.69
C ASP A 108 11.99 3.22 -8.77
N GLY A 109 11.90 4.51 -8.46
CA GLY A 109 13.04 5.42 -8.47
C GLY A 109 13.62 5.71 -9.85
N LEU A 110 12.90 5.40 -10.94
CA LEU A 110 13.32 5.67 -12.32
C LEU A 110 13.20 7.14 -12.70
N ALA A 111 12.37 7.90 -11.99
CA ALA A 111 12.23 9.34 -12.21
C ALA A 111 13.54 10.08 -11.91
N LYS A 112 13.94 10.99 -12.81
CA LYS A 112 15.13 11.86 -12.62
C LYS A 112 15.08 12.65 -11.31
N LYS A 113 13.88 12.99 -10.85
CA LYS A 113 13.60 13.65 -9.57
C LYS A 113 12.58 12.79 -8.81
N PRO A 114 13.03 11.83 -7.98
CA PRO A 114 12.14 11.02 -7.17
C PRO A 114 11.34 11.89 -6.22
N ASP A 115 10.01 11.74 -6.28
CA ASP A 115 9.07 12.41 -5.41
C ASP A 115 7.95 11.42 -5.05
N HIS A 116 7.98 10.95 -3.80
CA HIS A 116 6.99 10.04 -3.24
C HIS A 116 5.59 10.67 -3.19
N ARG A 117 5.48 11.99 -3.31
CA ARG A 117 4.21 12.72 -3.27
C ARG A 117 3.46 12.72 -4.60
N VAL A 118 4.11 12.30 -5.68
CA VAL A 118 3.56 12.31 -7.04
C VAL A 118 3.01 10.92 -7.38
N PRO A 119 1.69 10.69 -7.43
CA PRO A 119 1.09 9.38 -7.67
C PRO A 119 1.56 8.71 -8.97
N GLU A 120 1.85 9.50 -10.01
CA GLU A 120 2.30 9.02 -11.31
C GLU A 120 3.71 8.40 -11.28
N GLN A 121 4.49 8.65 -10.22
CA GLN A 121 5.78 7.99 -10.01
C GLN A 121 5.66 6.63 -9.30
N TRP A 122 4.43 6.22 -8.93
CA TRP A 122 4.17 4.93 -8.31
C TRP A 122 3.59 3.94 -9.31
N VAL A 123 4.02 2.69 -9.17
CA VAL A 123 3.47 1.54 -9.87
C VAL A 123 2.70 0.69 -8.89
N PHE A 124 1.46 0.35 -9.24
CA PHE A 124 0.56 -0.40 -8.35
C PHE A 124 0.33 -1.81 -8.85
N TYR A 125 0.10 -2.72 -7.91
CA TYR A 125 -0.34 -4.09 -8.17
C TYR A 125 -1.53 -4.37 -7.25
N VAL A 126 -2.69 -4.64 -7.83
CA VAL A 126 -3.93 -4.91 -7.08
C VAL A 126 -4.22 -6.39 -7.13
N VAL A 127 -4.31 -7.04 -5.97
CA VAL A 127 -4.39 -8.50 -5.85
C VAL A 127 -5.46 -8.88 -4.83
N SER A 128 -6.27 -9.90 -5.12
CA SER A 128 -7.13 -10.52 -4.11
C SER A 128 -6.29 -11.32 -3.12
N GLU A 129 -6.62 -11.28 -1.83
CA GLU A 129 -5.95 -12.05 -0.77
C GLU A 129 -5.77 -13.52 -1.16
N ALA A 130 -6.79 -14.14 -1.74
CA ALA A 130 -6.79 -15.55 -2.13
C ALA A 130 -5.69 -15.93 -3.14
N LYS A 131 -5.12 -14.96 -3.86
CA LYS A 131 -4.01 -15.18 -4.80
C LYS A 131 -2.63 -15.01 -4.16
N LEU A 132 -2.55 -14.54 -2.92
CA LEU A 132 -1.28 -14.28 -2.24
C LEU A 132 -0.73 -15.54 -1.57
N PRO A 133 0.55 -15.87 -1.77
CA PRO A 133 1.15 -17.05 -1.16
C PRO A 133 1.27 -16.92 0.36
N HIS A 134 1.25 -18.04 1.09
CA HIS A 134 1.44 -18.05 2.54
C HIS A 134 2.92 -17.88 2.91
N GLN A 135 3.37 -16.64 3.09
CA GLN A 135 4.75 -16.30 3.45
C GLN A 135 4.83 -14.94 4.15
N LYS A 136 6.00 -14.60 4.70
CA LYS A 136 6.21 -13.33 5.43
C LYS A 136 6.24 -12.09 4.53
N SER A 137 6.71 -12.25 3.30
CA SER A 137 6.91 -11.12 2.38
C SER A 137 6.96 -11.55 0.93
N ILE A 138 6.55 -10.70 0.01
CA ILE A 138 6.60 -10.91 -1.45
C ILE A 138 7.43 -9.79 -2.13
N GLY A 139 8.09 -10.11 -3.25
CA GLY A 139 8.80 -9.13 -4.09
C GLY A 139 8.15 -8.99 -5.48
N LEU A 140 8.71 -8.15 -6.35
CA LEU A 140 8.09 -7.85 -7.66
C LEU A 140 7.99 -9.06 -8.60
N SER A 141 9.01 -9.91 -8.67
CA SER A 141 9.02 -11.05 -9.60
C SER A 141 7.82 -11.99 -9.40
N PRO A 142 7.54 -12.53 -8.19
CA PRO A 142 6.34 -13.32 -7.96
C PRO A 142 5.03 -12.51 -8.12
N LEU A 143 5.01 -11.23 -7.74
CA LEU A 143 3.83 -10.38 -7.88
C LEU A 143 3.42 -10.18 -9.35
N ARG A 144 4.41 -9.98 -10.24
CA ARG A 144 4.22 -9.86 -11.70
C ARG A 144 3.73 -11.15 -12.36
N LYS A 145 3.88 -12.30 -11.71
CA LYS A 145 3.28 -13.57 -12.17
C LYS A 145 1.79 -13.65 -11.82
N ILE A 146 1.33 -12.87 -10.85
CA ILE A 146 -0.07 -12.87 -10.37
C ILE A 146 -0.89 -11.80 -11.10
N VAL A 147 -0.32 -10.61 -11.30
CA VAL A 147 -1.01 -9.45 -11.88
C VAL A 147 -0.04 -8.53 -12.62
N GLN A 148 -0.55 -7.84 -13.65
CA GLN A 148 0.19 -6.79 -14.33
C GLN A 148 0.21 -5.49 -13.49
N PRO A 149 1.28 -4.70 -13.56
CA PRO A 149 1.32 -3.39 -12.93
C PRO A 149 0.33 -2.41 -13.59
N ILE A 150 -0.13 -1.44 -12.80
CA ILE A 150 -0.98 -0.33 -13.25
C ILE A 150 -0.47 1.01 -12.71
N SER A 151 -0.88 2.10 -13.35
CA SER A 151 -0.70 3.48 -12.87
C SER A 151 -1.77 3.85 -11.84
N ALA A 152 -1.56 4.95 -11.10
CA ALA A 152 -2.53 5.52 -10.17
C ALA A 152 -3.91 5.78 -10.83
N SER A 153 -3.92 6.25 -12.07
CA SER A 153 -5.15 6.57 -12.82
C SER A 153 -6.09 5.37 -13.04
N ASN A 154 -5.58 4.13 -12.94
CA ASN A 154 -6.34 2.90 -13.14
C ASN A 154 -6.66 2.18 -11.82
N LEU A 155 -6.34 2.80 -10.68
CA LEU A 155 -6.39 2.13 -9.38
C LEU A 155 -7.81 1.79 -8.95
N ASP A 156 -8.75 2.74 -9.04
CA ASP A 156 -10.16 2.52 -8.68
C ASP A 156 -10.78 1.40 -9.52
N ASP A 157 -10.62 1.45 -10.85
CA ASP A 157 -11.13 0.42 -11.75
C ASP A 157 -10.60 -0.98 -11.42
N ALA A 158 -9.31 -1.09 -11.10
CA ALA A 158 -8.69 -2.37 -10.75
C ALA A 158 -9.17 -2.91 -9.39
N VAL A 159 -9.31 -2.04 -8.39
CA VAL A 159 -9.85 -2.40 -7.07
C VAL A 159 -11.31 -2.84 -7.20
N GLU A 160 -12.12 -2.07 -7.92
CA GLU A 160 -13.53 -2.36 -8.14
C GLU A 160 -13.74 -3.63 -8.97
N ALA A 161 -12.87 -3.92 -9.93
CA ALA A 161 -12.90 -5.16 -10.70
C ALA A 161 -12.65 -6.40 -9.85
N ILE A 162 -11.84 -6.31 -8.79
CA ILE A 162 -11.65 -7.40 -7.83
C ILE A 162 -12.83 -7.47 -6.87
N ARG A 163 -13.26 -6.34 -6.30
CA ARG A 163 -14.38 -6.28 -5.36
C ARG A 163 -15.66 -6.89 -5.95
N LYS A 164 -16.01 -6.52 -7.18
CA LYS A 164 -17.24 -6.97 -7.87
C LYS A 164 -17.25 -8.45 -8.24
N LYS A 165 -16.10 -9.12 -8.29
CA LYS A 165 -16.02 -10.57 -8.56
C LYS A 165 -16.42 -11.44 -7.36
N GLY A 166 -16.69 -10.82 -6.21
CA GLY A 166 -16.88 -11.52 -4.95
C GLY A 166 -15.52 -11.95 -4.42
N VAL A 167 -15.08 -11.31 -3.34
CA VAL A 167 -13.92 -11.79 -2.57
C VAL A 167 -14.37 -12.75 -1.50
#